data_AF-A0A2L2YW06-F1
#
_entry.id   AF-A0A2L2YW06-F1
#
_cell.length_a   1.000
_cell.length_b   1.000
_cell.length_c   1.000
_cell.angle_alpha   90.00
_cell.angle_beta   90.00
_cell.angle_gamma   90.00
#
_symmetry.space_group_name_H-M   'P 1'
#
loop_
_entity.id
_entity.type
_entity.pdbx_description
1 polymer ?
#
loop_
_entity_poly.entity_id
_entity_poly.type
_entity_poly.pdbx_seq_one_letter_code
_entity_poly.pdbx_strand_id
1 'polypeptide(L)' 'YNIQKESTLHLVLRLRGGIQIFVITLTGNSITLEVEPSDSIENVKAKILD' A
#
# COMPACT_ATOMS: atom_id res chain seq x y z
N TYR A 1 21.26 -11.58 -10.98
CA TYR A 1 22.04 -10.33 -11.11
C TYR A 1 23.29 -10.49 -10.25
N ASN A 2 24.49 -10.41 -10.81
CA ASN A 2 25.77 -10.66 -10.13
C ASN A 2 26.09 -9.61 -9.04
N ILE A 3 25.29 -9.56 -7.97
CA ILE A 3 25.40 -8.61 -6.86
C ILE A 3 26.43 -9.14 -5.86
N GLN A 4 27.43 -8.31 -5.53
CA GLN A 4 28.53 -8.67 -4.65
C GLN A 4 28.48 -7.86 -3.34
N LYS A 5 29.30 -8.27 -2.36
CA LYS A 5 29.51 -7.49 -1.13
C LYS A 5 29.93 -6.06 -1.50
N GLU A 6 29.39 -5.07 -0.80
CA GLU A 6 29.62 -3.62 -1.03
C GLU A 6 29.01 -3.03 -2.33
N SER A 7 28.15 -3.79 -3.04
CA SER A 7 27.36 -3.21 -4.13
C SER A 7 26.26 -2.28 -3.59
N THR A 8 26.05 -1.14 -4.26
CA THR A 8 24.97 -0.18 -3.94
C THR A 8 23.76 -0.43 -4.85
N LEU A 9 22.57 -0.53 -4.26
CA LEU A 9 21.31 -0.68 -4.99
C LEU A 9 20.53 0.64 -4.99
N HIS A 10 19.98 1.01 -6.15
CA HIS A 10 19.07 2.13 -6.27
C HIS A 10 17.63 1.66 -6.08
N LEU A 11 17.00 2.09 -4.98
CA LEU A 11 15.59 1.84 -4.71
C LEU A 11 14.73 2.97 -5.32
N VAL A 12 13.75 2.59 -6.14
CA VAL A 12 12.75 3.52 -6.69
C VAL A 12 11.38 3.10 -6.21
N LEU A 13 10.71 4.00 -5.48
CA LEU A 13 9.36 3.77 -4.96
C LEU A 13 8.32 4.18 -6.00
N ARG A 14 7.27 3.36 -6.14
CA ARG A 14 6.10 3.68 -6.97
C ARG A 14 4.93 3.96 -6.06
N LEU A 15 4.18 5.01 -6.37
CA LEU A 15 3.03 5.46 -5.59
C LEU A 15 1.77 4.63 -5.81
N ARG A 16 1.72 3.79 -6.86
CA ARG A 16 0.53 3.03 -7.26
C ARG A 16 0.93 1.66 -7.77
N GLY A 17 0.85 0.66 -6.91
CA GLY A 17 1.22 -0.72 -7.24
C GLY A 17 0.31 -1.78 -6.62
N GLY A 18 -0.56 -1.39 -5.69
CA GLY A 18 -1.49 -2.28 -5.01
C GLY A 18 -2.84 -2.40 -5.68
N ILE A 19 -3.71 -3.20 -5.07
CA ILE A 19 -5.12 -3.29 -5.41
C ILE A 19 -5.83 -2.08 -4.80
N GLN A 20 -6.75 -1.47 -5.54
CA GLN A 20 -7.59 -0.41 -5.01
C GLN A 20 -8.90 -0.99 -4.48
N ILE A 21 -9.27 -0.57 -3.27
CA ILE A 21 -10.58 -0.84 -2.67
C ILE A 21 -11.28 0.47 -2.33
N PHE A 22 -12.61 0.42 -2.30
CA PHE A 22 -13.45 1.55 -1.93
C PHE A 22 -14.08 1.32 -0.56
N VAL A 23 -13.88 2.28 0.34
CA VAL A 23 -14.53 2.31 1.64
C VAL A 23 -15.58 3.41 1.64
N ILE A 24 -16.84 3.02 1.83
CA ILE A 24 -17.98 3.94 1.90
C ILE A 24 -18.28 4.23 3.37
N THR A 25 -18.24 5.50 3.76
CA THR A 25 -18.61 5.93 5.10
C THR A 25 -20.12 6.05 5.23
N LEU A 26 -20.62 6.09 6.48
CA LEU A 26 -22.04 6.31 6.76
C LEU A 26 -22.55 7.68 6.28
N THR A 27 -21.66 8.64 6.03
CA THR A 27 -21.98 9.96 5.46
C THR A 27 -22.05 9.93 3.93
N GLY A 28 -21.82 8.78 3.29
CA GLY A 28 -21.84 8.63 1.83
C GLY A 28 -20.54 9.04 1.14
N ASN A 29 -19.46 9.30 1.89
CA ASN A 29 -18.16 9.61 1.29
C ASN A 29 -17.44 8.32 0.89
N SER A 30 -16.85 8.31 -0.31
CA SER A 30 -16.05 7.19 -0.80
C SER A 30 -14.56 7.50 -0.68
N ILE A 31 -13.82 6.66 0.03
CA ILE A 31 -12.36 6.75 0.19
C ILE A 31 -11.72 5.64 -0.65
N THR A 32 -10.69 5.97 -1.42
CA THR A 32 -9.92 4.98 -2.20
C THR A 32 -8.67 4.60 -1.41
N LEU A 33 -8.47 3.29 -1.18
CA LEU A 33 -7.30 2.77 -0.46
C LEU A 33 -6.50 1.83 -1.36
N GLU A 34 -5.18 1.92 -1.26
CA GLU A 34 -4.27 0.93 -1.84
C GLU A 34 -3.90 -0.15 -0.82
N VAL A 35 -4.20 -1.39 -1.17
CA VAL A 35 -4.00 -2.57 -0.32
C VAL A 35 -3.24 -3.67 -1.05
N GLU A 36 -2.56 -4.52 -0.29
CA GLU A 36 -2.00 -5.77 -0.79
C GLU A 36 -2.86 -6.96 -0.35
N PRO A 37 -2.91 -8.07 -1.11
CA PRO A 37 -3.65 -9.28 -0.70
C PRO A 37 -3.21 -9.87 0.65
N SER A 38 -1.99 -9.56 1.08
CA SER A 38 -1.40 -9.95 2.35
C SER A 38 -1.75 -9.02 3.51
N ASP A 39 -2.37 -7.86 3.27
CA ASP A 39 -2.74 -6.94 4.34
C ASP A 39 -3.79 -7.58 5.26
N SER A 40 -3.56 -7.49 6.57
CA SER A 40 -4.56 -7.84 7.56
C SER A 40 -5.63 -6.75 7.64
N ILE A 41 -6.81 -7.09 8.15
CA ILE A 41 -7.89 -6.10 8.35
C ILE A 41 -7.47 -5.00 9.34
N GLU A 42 -6.61 -5.31 10.30
CA GLU A 42 -6.05 -4.31 11.23
C GLU A 42 -5.18 -3.28 10.48
N ASN A 43 -4.32 -3.75 9.58
CA ASN A 43 -3.49 -2.88 8.73
C ASN A 43 -4.37 -2.01 7.82
N VAL A 44 -5.42 -2.57 7.23
CA VAL A 44 -6.37 -1.82 6.40
C VAL A 44 -7.10 -0.74 7.21
N LYS A 45 -7.49 -1.02 8.45
CA LYS A 45 -8.10 -0.03 9.34
C LYS A 45 -7.14 1.11 9.69
N ALA A 46 -5.86 0.81 9.91
CA ALA A 46 -4.85 1.82 10.15
C ALA A 46 -4.72 2.80 8.97
N LYS A 47 -4.73 2.30 7.73
CA LYS A 47 -4.69 3.12 6.50
C LYS A 47 -5.90 4.05 6.31
N ILE A 48 -7.02 3.81 6.98
CA ILE A 48 -8.21 4.68 6.92
C ILE A 48 -8.08 5.87 7.88
N LEU A 49 -7.30 5.70 8.96
CA LEU A 49 -7.15 6.68 10.04
C LEU A 49 -5.87 7.52 9.94
N ASP A 50 -4.95 7.12 9.06
CA ASP A 50 -3.74 7.87 8.68
C ASP A 50 -4.08 8.95 7.62
#